data_AF-A0AAD7AGS7-F1
#
_entry.id   AF-A0AAD7AGS7-F1
#
_cell.length_a   1.000
_cell.length_b   1.000
_cell.length_c   1.000
_cell.angle_alpha   90.00
_cell.angle_beta   90.00
_cell.angle_gamma   90.00
#
_symmetry.space_group_name_H-M   'P 1'
#
loop_
_entity.id
_entity.type
_entity.pdbx_description
1 polymer ?
#
loop_
_entity_poly.entity_id
_entity_poly.type
_entity_poly.pdbx_seq_one_letter_code
_entity_poly.pdbx_strand_id
1 'polypeptide(L)'
;MILAAGKEGIFLLWFDTSTQKWDHDVVGAGLPEASGLRYWGSGSLNIFRLGDDPVGYIATYDAFLGNVVAVYTKPQNSTKCAASLKKNLWSRHVVDGFGPLSSDGQTGTIHHVAAIRLPTGTGESFAIACMGAPINKRKELIFLLNMKC
;
A
#
# COMPACT_ATOMS: atom_id res chain seq x y z
N MET A 1 -7.96 1.76 16.39
CA MET A 1 -6.93 1.10 15.56
C MET A 1 -6.36 2.14 14.62
N ILE A 2 -5.06 2.09 14.35
CA ILE A 2 -4.34 2.97 13.45
C ILE A 2 -3.54 2.08 12.50
N LEU A 3 -3.56 2.38 11.21
CA LEU A 3 -2.67 1.77 10.24
C LEU A 3 -1.74 2.86 9.72
N ALA A 4 -0.45 2.57 9.67
CA ALA A 4 0.57 3.53 9.25
C ALA A 4 1.54 2.87 8.25
N ALA A 5 2.11 3.70 7.39
CA ALA A 5 3.15 3.32 6.44
C ALA A 5 4.47 3.97 6.86
N GLY A 6 5.56 3.20 6.81
CA GLY A 6 6.89 3.65 7.19
C GLY A 6 7.98 2.68 6.72
N LYS A 7 9.18 2.79 7.31
CA LYS A 7 10.31 1.91 6.98
C LYS A 7 10.07 0.45 7.38
N GLU A 8 9.25 0.23 8.38
CA GLU A 8 8.77 -1.08 8.82
C GLU A 8 7.76 -1.69 7.83
N GLY A 9 7.37 -0.94 6.78
CA GLY A 9 6.32 -1.29 5.85
C GLY A 9 4.97 -0.74 6.31
N ILE A 10 3.95 -1.59 6.30
CA ILE A 10 2.62 -1.29 6.83
C ILE A 10 2.50 -1.91 8.21
N PHE A 11 2.27 -1.09 9.23
CA PHE A 11 2.12 -1.54 10.60
C PHE A 11 0.80 -1.09 11.22
N LEU A 12 0.23 -1.97 12.02
CA LEU A 12 -0.99 -1.78 12.76
C LEU A 12 -0.66 -1.41 14.20
N LEU A 13 -1.35 -0.40 14.74
CA LEU A 13 -1.39 -0.09 16.17
C LEU A 13 -2.82 -0.24 16.68
N TRP A 14 -3.01 -0.85 17.84
CA TRP A 14 -4.31 -0.92 18.49
C TRP A 14 -4.19 -0.84 20.00
N PHE A 15 -5.23 -0.33 20.66
CA PHE A 15 -5.37 -0.44 22.09
C PHE A 15 -6.00 -1.79 22.42
N ASP A 16 -5.27 -2.65 23.13
CA ASP A 16 -5.76 -3.93 23.62
C ASP A 16 -6.48 -3.73 24.96
N THR A 17 -7.79 -3.94 24.95
CA THR A 17 -8.63 -3.76 26.13
C THR A 17 -8.40 -4.82 27.21
N SER A 18 -7.85 -5.99 26.86
CA SER A 18 -7.56 -7.05 27.83
C SER A 18 -6.32 -6.74 28.67
N THR A 19 -5.30 -6.15 28.05
CA THR A 19 -4.03 -5.78 28.70
C THR A 19 -3.96 -4.30 29.08
N GLN A 20 -4.94 -3.49 28.65
CA GLN A 20 -5.00 -2.03 28.84
C GLN A 20 -3.74 -1.30 28.30
N LYS A 21 -3.19 -1.80 27.19
CA LYS A 21 -1.96 -1.27 26.58
C LYS A 21 -2.13 -1.09 25.08
N TRP A 22 -1.31 -0.21 24.50
CA TRP A 22 -1.12 -0.18 23.06
C TRP A 22 -0.25 -1.36 22.64
N ASP A 23 -0.68 -2.02 21.58
CA ASP A 23 0.01 -3.14 20.95
C ASP A 23 0.11 -2.88 19.43
N HIS A 24 0.99 -3.62 18.78
CA HIS A 24 1.37 -3.40 17.40
C HIS A 24 1.75 -4.68 16.68
N ASP A 25 1.58 -4.68 15.36
CA ASP A 25 2.05 -5.76 14.49
C ASP A 25 2.35 -5.23 13.09
N VAL A 26 3.25 -5.90 12.37
CA VAL A 26 3.58 -5.57 10.98
C VAL A 26 2.67 -6.38 10.07
N VAL A 27 1.84 -5.68 9.29
CA VAL A 27 0.96 -6.29 8.29
C VAL A 27 1.76 -6.75 7.08
N GLY A 28 2.78 -5.99 6.70
CA GLY A 28 3.69 -6.36 5.63
C GLY A 28 4.85 -5.39 5.49
N ALA A 29 6.04 -5.91 5.17
CA ALA A 29 7.30 -5.18 5.28
C ALA A 29 7.61 -4.17 4.16
N GLY A 30 6.81 -4.09 3.10
CA GLY A 30 7.02 -3.18 1.98
C GLY A 30 8.21 -3.56 1.09
N LEU A 31 8.90 -2.56 0.53
CA LEU A 31 10.16 -2.75 -0.19
C LEU A 31 11.26 -3.17 0.79
N PRO A 32 12.05 -4.22 0.51
CA PRO A 32 13.14 -4.62 1.39
C PRO A 32 14.26 -3.57 1.41
N GLU A 33 14.99 -3.53 2.52
CA GLU A 33 16.22 -2.75 2.62
C GLU A 33 17.26 -3.28 1.62
N ALA A 34 17.93 -2.37 0.92
CA ALA A 34 19.00 -2.68 -0.02
C ALA A 34 20.17 -1.72 0.17
N SER A 35 21.38 -2.25 0.01
CA SER A 35 22.61 -1.45 0.15
C SER A 35 22.58 -0.24 -0.79
N GLY A 36 22.87 0.95 -0.24
CA GLY A 36 22.90 2.21 -0.96
C GLY A 36 21.56 2.95 -1.08
N LEU A 37 20.44 2.35 -0.65
CA LEU A 37 19.14 3.03 -0.58
C LEU A 37 18.85 3.54 0.83
N ARG A 38 18.40 4.79 0.95
CA ARG A 38 18.00 5.39 2.24
C ARG A 38 16.57 5.02 2.66
N TYR A 39 15.74 4.66 1.70
CA TYR A 39 14.31 4.47 1.87
C TYR A 39 13.89 3.06 1.44
N TRP A 40 13.20 2.38 2.34
CA TRP A 40 12.58 1.07 2.16
C TRP A 40 11.25 1.07 2.93
N GLY A 41 10.53 -0.05 2.93
CA GLY A 41 9.20 -0.13 3.52
C GLY A 41 8.12 0.43 2.57
N SER A 42 7.16 1.17 3.11
CA SER A 42 6.01 1.71 2.38
C SER A 42 5.85 3.21 2.62
N GLY A 43 5.50 3.96 1.57
CA GLY A 43 5.41 5.42 1.59
C GLY A 43 4.01 5.97 1.89
N SER A 44 2.97 5.22 1.57
CA SER A 44 1.57 5.55 1.88
C SER A 44 0.72 4.29 1.82
N LEU A 45 -0.51 4.35 2.32
CA LEU A 45 -1.43 3.21 2.24
C LEU A 45 -2.87 3.66 2.18
N ASN A 46 -3.74 2.76 1.73
CA ASN A 46 -5.18 2.83 1.98
C ASN A 46 -5.80 1.43 1.96
N ILE A 47 -6.93 1.26 2.65
CA ILE A 47 -7.68 0.01 2.76
C ILE A 47 -8.89 0.08 1.82
N PHE A 48 -9.18 -1.03 1.15
CA PHE A 48 -10.22 -1.09 0.14
C PHE A 48 -11.18 -2.24 0.39
N ARG A 49 -12.47 -1.95 0.22
CA ARG A 49 -13.52 -2.97 0.22
C ARG A 49 -13.42 -3.86 -1.01
N LEU A 50 -13.64 -5.16 -0.81
CA LEU A 50 -13.86 -6.12 -1.89
C LEU A 50 -15.05 -7.02 -1.52
N GLY A 51 -16.13 -6.94 -2.30
CA GLY A 51 -17.39 -7.62 -1.98
C GLY A 51 -17.97 -7.14 -0.65
N ASP A 52 -18.19 -8.07 0.27
CA ASP A 52 -18.71 -7.83 1.62
C ASP A 52 -17.60 -7.56 2.67
N ASP A 53 -16.32 -7.63 2.29
CA ASP A 53 -15.21 -7.38 3.21
C ASP A 53 -14.74 -5.92 3.12
N PRO A 54 -14.95 -5.08 4.17
CA PRO A 54 -14.48 -3.71 4.19
C PRO A 54 -12.95 -3.59 4.30
N VAL A 55 -12.23 -4.68 4.59
CA VAL A 55 -10.77 -4.75 4.62
C VAL A 55 -10.32 -5.85 3.66
N GLY A 56 -10.73 -5.71 2.38
CA GLY A 56 -10.53 -6.72 1.35
C GLY A 56 -9.08 -6.76 0.84
N TYR A 57 -8.53 -5.60 0.49
CA TYR A 57 -7.12 -5.45 0.12
C TYR A 57 -6.55 -4.11 0.60
N ILE A 58 -5.21 -4.01 0.62
CA ILE A 58 -4.50 -2.78 0.98
C ILE A 58 -3.67 -2.36 -0.22
N ALA A 59 -3.78 -1.12 -0.69
CA ALA A 59 -2.88 -0.59 -1.71
C ALA A 59 -1.85 0.34 -1.07
N THR A 60 -0.64 0.32 -1.61
CA THR A 60 0.51 1.09 -1.17
C THR A 60 1.33 1.54 -2.38
N TYR A 61 2.24 2.48 -2.14
CA TYR A 61 3.45 2.56 -2.95
C TYR A 61 4.67 2.45 -2.04
N ASP A 62 5.77 1.95 -2.60
CA ASP A 62 7.01 1.72 -1.88
C ASP A 62 8.18 2.47 -2.56
N ALA A 63 9.14 3.03 -1.83
CA ALA A 63 9.14 3.40 -0.40
C ALA A 63 8.80 4.90 -0.26
N PHE A 64 9.40 5.64 0.68
CA PHE A 64 9.27 7.09 0.77
C PHE A 64 9.50 7.75 -0.60
N LEU A 65 8.46 8.43 -1.08
CA LEU A 65 8.38 9.05 -2.41
C LEU A 65 8.77 8.14 -3.59
N GLY A 66 8.63 6.81 -3.49
CA GLY A 66 9.13 5.86 -4.49
C GLY A 66 8.33 5.79 -5.80
N ASN A 67 8.56 4.70 -6.56
CA ASN A 67 7.95 4.45 -7.87
C ASN A 67 7.21 3.11 -7.96
N VAL A 68 7.27 2.28 -6.92
CA VAL A 68 6.72 0.93 -6.95
C VAL A 68 5.32 0.96 -6.39
N VAL A 69 4.32 0.57 -7.17
CA VAL A 69 2.95 0.37 -6.69
C VAL A 69 2.80 -1.09 -6.30
N ALA A 70 2.25 -1.34 -5.12
CA ALA A 70 2.00 -2.69 -4.64
C ALA A 70 0.65 -2.80 -3.94
N VAL A 71 0.13 -4.01 -3.86
CA VAL A 71 -1.06 -4.35 -3.07
C VAL A 71 -0.74 -5.48 -2.11
N TYR A 72 -1.41 -5.49 -0.97
CA TYR A 72 -1.47 -6.64 -0.08
C TYR A 72 -2.83 -7.30 -0.20
N THR A 73 -2.81 -8.61 -0.40
CA THR A 73 -4.01 -9.44 -0.44
C THR A 73 -3.93 -10.55 0.59
N LYS A 74 -5.09 -11.10 0.96
CA LYS A 74 -5.23 -12.25 1.84
C LYS A 74 -6.05 -13.34 1.13
N PRO A 75 -5.95 -14.61 1.54
CA PRO A 75 -6.75 -15.69 0.95
C PRO A 75 -8.26 -15.40 1.04
N GLN A 76 -9.02 -15.79 0.01
CA GLN A 76 -10.46 -15.46 -0.15
C GLN A 76 -11.34 -15.81 1.06
N ASN A 77 -11.05 -16.92 1.75
CA ASN A 77 -11.83 -17.42 2.89
C ASN A 77 -11.18 -17.11 4.25
N SER A 78 -10.29 -16.14 4.29
CA SER A 78 -9.63 -15.73 5.52
C SER A 78 -10.50 -14.80 6.37
N THR A 79 -10.04 -14.49 7.59
CA THR A 79 -10.68 -13.52 8.49
C THR A 79 -10.98 -12.22 7.75
N LYS A 80 -12.22 -11.71 7.88
CA LYS A 80 -12.67 -10.45 7.27
C LYS A 80 -12.51 -9.26 8.23
N CYS A 81 -12.75 -8.06 7.72
CA CYS A 81 -12.78 -6.82 8.50
C CYS A 81 -11.44 -6.51 9.20
N ALA A 82 -11.46 -5.57 10.14
CA ALA A 82 -10.27 -5.12 10.86
C ALA A 82 -9.55 -6.24 11.64
N ALA A 83 -10.24 -7.31 12.02
CA ALA A 83 -9.64 -8.47 12.68
C ALA A 83 -8.57 -9.17 11.81
N SER A 84 -8.68 -9.05 10.49
CA SER A 84 -7.71 -9.60 9.54
C SER A 84 -6.34 -8.91 9.59
N LEU A 85 -6.26 -7.66 10.06
CA LEU A 85 -5.00 -6.90 10.14
C LEU A 85 -4.09 -7.38 11.28
N LYS A 86 -4.61 -8.15 12.24
CA LYS A 86 -3.85 -8.73 13.38
C LYS A 86 -3.40 -10.16 13.10
N LYS A 87 -3.34 -10.56 11.84
CA LYS A 87 -3.08 -11.94 11.42
C LYS A 87 -2.00 -11.94 10.35
N ASN A 88 -1.13 -12.94 10.41
CA ASN A 88 -0.12 -13.18 9.37
C ASN A 88 -0.76 -13.83 8.12
N LEU A 89 -1.58 -13.06 7.39
CA LEU A 89 -2.34 -13.52 6.22
C LEU A 89 -2.01 -12.74 4.94
N TRP A 90 -1.32 -11.61 5.06
CA TRP A 90 -1.17 -10.63 4.00
C TRP A 90 0.07 -10.92 3.15
N SER A 91 -0.13 -10.99 1.84
CA SER A 91 0.92 -11.20 0.85
C SER A 91 1.06 -9.99 -0.04
N ARG A 92 2.30 -9.51 -0.21
CA ARG A 92 2.63 -8.36 -1.05
C ARG A 92 2.74 -8.77 -2.52
N HIS A 93 2.10 -8.00 -3.40
CA HIS A 93 2.17 -8.16 -4.85
C HIS A 93 2.54 -6.82 -5.48
N VAL A 94 3.65 -6.79 -6.23
CA VAL A 94 4.01 -5.61 -7.04
C VAL A 94 3.06 -5.55 -8.23
N VAL A 95 2.45 -4.39 -8.43
CA VAL A 95 1.51 -4.15 -9.52
C VAL A 95 2.19 -3.44 -10.68
N ASP A 96 2.95 -2.38 -10.41
CA ASP A 96 3.68 -1.62 -11.44
C ASP A 96 4.88 -0.89 -10.83
N GLY A 97 5.78 -0.43 -11.68
CA GLY A 97 6.91 0.43 -11.36
C GLY A 97 7.01 1.59 -12.36
N PHE A 98 6.96 2.83 -11.88
CA PHE A 98 6.95 4.01 -12.76
C PHE A 98 8.33 4.40 -13.29
N GLY A 99 9.28 3.47 -13.27
CA GLY A 99 10.64 3.64 -13.77
C GLY A 99 11.68 3.84 -12.67
N PRO A 100 12.90 4.24 -13.05
CA PRO A 100 14.01 4.40 -12.12
C PRO A 100 13.76 5.57 -11.15
N LEU A 101 14.47 5.54 -10.03
CA LEU A 101 14.54 6.67 -9.11
C LEU A 101 15.22 7.88 -9.78
N SER A 102 15.15 9.03 -9.12
CA SER A 102 15.79 10.30 -9.49
C SER A 102 17.30 10.16 -9.68
N SER A 103 17.95 11.20 -10.18
CA SER A 103 19.40 11.19 -10.45
C SER A 103 20.28 10.91 -9.22
N ASP A 104 19.78 11.20 -8.02
CA ASP A 104 20.43 10.84 -6.74
C ASP A 104 20.18 9.38 -6.32
N GLY A 105 19.33 8.66 -7.06
CA GLY A 105 18.95 7.27 -6.83
C GLY A 105 18.09 7.05 -5.60
N GLN A 106 17.44 8.07 -5.02
CA GLN A 106 16.74 7.93 -3.73
C GLN A 106 15.21 8.00 -3.83
N THR A 107 14.66 8.88 -4.66
CA THR A 107 13.21 9.14 -4.72
C THR A 107 12.64 8.90 -6.11
N GLY A 108 11.34 8.70 -6.20
CA GLY A 108 10.56 8.56 -7.41
C GLY A 108 9.52 9.68 -7.54
N THR A 109 8.38 9.36 -8.13
CA THR A 109 7.31 10.32 -8.45
C THR A 109 6.08 10.18 -7.56
N ILE A 110 5.91 9.08 -6.84
CA ILE A 110 4.63 8.79 -6.16
C ILE A 110 4.59 9.44 -4.77
N HIS A 111 3.47 10.08 -4.42
CA HIS A 111 3.28 10.72 -3.11
C HIS A 111 2.11 10.16 -2.30
N HIS A 112 1.07 9.61 -2.94
CA HIS A 112 -0.10 9.17 -2.20
C HIS A 112 -0.90 8.09 -2.93
N VAL A 113 -1.53 7.21 -2.15
CA VAL A 113 -2.58 6.30 -2.61
C VAL A 113 -3.92 6.84 -2.13
N ALA A 114 -4.81 7.18 -3.06
CA ALA A 114 -6.14 7.69 -2.75
C ALA A 114 -7.20 6.64 -3.10
N ALA A 115 -8.24 6.58 -2.25
CA ALA A 115 -9.41 5.79 -2.58
C ALA A 115 -10.29 6.50 -3.61
N ILE A 116 -10.76 5.74 -4.59
CA ILE A 116 -11.71 6.21 -5.58
C ILE A 116 -12.86 5.22 -5.71
N ARG A 117 -14.05 5.74 -5.99
CA ARG A 117 -15.22 4.91 -6.25
C ARG A 117 -15.53 4.96 -7.73
N LEU A 118 -15.31 3.83 -8.41
CA LEU A 118 -15.77 3.65 -9.78
C LEU A 118 -17.20 3.08 -9.77
N PRO A 119 -18.08 3.48 -10.70
CA PRO A 119 -19.47 3.03 -10.73
C PRO A 119 -19.63 1.54 -11.12
N THR A 120 -18.54 0.87 -11.52
CA THR A 120 -18.55 -0.51 -11.99
C THR A 120 -17.58 -1.38 -11.20
N GLY A 121 -18.05 -2.52 -10.69
CA GLY A 121 -17.21 -3.51 -10.00
C GLY A 121 -17.76 -3.89 -8.62
N THR A 122 -17.23 -4.97 -8.06
CA THR A 122 -17.56 -5.47 -6.70
C THR A 122 -16.57 -4.97 -5.64
N GLY A 123 -15.50 -4.30 -6.06
CA GLY A 123 -14.48 -3.73 -5.18
C GLY A 123 -14.34 -2.23 -5.36
N GLU A 124 -13.81 -1.58 -4.33
CA GLU A 124 -13.30 -0.22 -4.44
C GLU A 124 -12.05 -0.20 -5.34
N SER A 125 -11.68 0.97 -5.85
CA SER A 125 -10.51 1.14 -6.70
C SER A 125 -9.61 2.20 -6.08
N PHE A 126 -8.36 2.26 -6.53
CA PHE A 126 -7.40 3.25 -6.04
C PHE A 126 -6.78 4.06 -7.17
N ALA A 127 -6.43 5.30 -6.86
CA ALA A 127 -5.63 6.17 -7.70
C ALA A 127 -4.27 6.42 -7.05
N ILE A 128 -3.26 6.61 -7.88
CA ILE A 128 -1.90 6.94 -7.46
C ILE A 128 -1.64 8.41 -7.79
N ALA A 129 -1.40 9.21 -6.75
CA ALA A 129 -1.02 10.61 -6.91
C ALA A 129 0.48 10.71 -7.18
N CYS A 130 0.83 11.14 -8.39
CA CYS A 130 2.20 11.42 -8.78
C CYS A 130 2.50 12.91 -8.60
N MET A 131 3.64 13.23 -8.00
CA MET A 131 4.18 14.59 -7.89
C MET A 131 4.59 15.19 -9.25
N GLY A 132 4.72 14.33 -10.26
CA GLY A 132 5.38 14.63 -11.52
C GLY A 132 6.84 14.18 -11.49
N ALA A 133 7.44 14.09 -12.68
CA ALA A 133 8.86 13.84 -12.84
C ALA A 133 9.43 14.89 -13.80
N PRO A 134 10.60 15.48 -13.53
CA PRO A 134 11.42 15.94 -14.63
C PRO A 134 11.93 14.69 -15.36
N ILE A 135 11.87 14.74 -16.70
CA ILE A 135 12.47 13.80 -17.68
C ILE A 135 11.46 12.83 -18.34
N ASN A 136 10.98 13.26 -19.52
CA ASN A 136 10.91 12.53 -20.80
C ASN A 136 10.45 11.06 -20.90
N LYS A 137 9.85 10.41 -19.91
CA LYS A 137 9.16 9.11 -20.10
C LYS A 137 7.91 8.94 -19.23
N ARG A 138 6.86 9.66 -19.64
CA ARG A 138 5.46 9.25 -19.81
C ARG A 138 4.58 10.48 -19.56
N LYS A 139 3.79 10.85 -20.57
CA LYS A 139 2.78 11.89 -20.48
C LYS A 139 1.48 11.21 -20.03
N GLU A 140 0.86 11.75 -18.98
CA GLU A 140 -0.43 11.32 -18.39
C GLU A 140 -0.41 9.98 -17.65
N LEU A 141 -0.46 9.91 -16.31
CA LEU A 141 -0.83 8.66 -15.62
C LEU A 141 -1.65 8.89 -14.34
N ILE A 142 -2.97 8.94 -14.49
CA ILE A 142 -3.88 8.37 -13.49
C ILE A 142 -4.01 6.89 -13.87
N PHE A 143 -3.43 5.98 -13.10
CA PHE A 143 -3.71 4.56 -13.26
C PHE A 143 -4.94 4.19 -12.46
N LEU A 144 -5.96 3.71 -13.17
CA LEU A 144 -7.13 3.05 -12.58
C LEU A 144 -6.85 1.55 -12.60
N LEU A 145 -6.40 1.00 -11.48
CA LEU A 145 -6.30 -0.43 -11.31
C LEU A 145 -7.64 -0.97 -10.82
N ASN A 146 -8.39 -1.59 -11.75
CA ASN A 146 -9.60 -2.33 -11.43
C ASN A 146 -9.23 -3.82 -11.33
N MET A 147 -9.12 -4.34 -10.12
CA MET A 147 -8.90 -5.77 -9.90
C MET A 147 -10.20 -6.52 -10.23
N LYS A 148 -10.29 -7.05 -11.45
CA LYS A 148 -11.28 -8.08 -11.79
C LYS A 148 -10.76 -9.41 -11.28
N CYS A 149 -11.36 -9.92 -10.21
CA CYS A 149 -11.26 -11.33 -9.83
C CYS A 149 -12.19 -12.15 -10.71
#